data_AF-A0A7C7V527-F1
#
_entry.id   AF-A0A7C7V527-F1
#
_cell.length_a   1.000
_cell.length_b   1.000
_cell.length_c   1.000
_cell.angle_alpha   90.00
_cell.angle_beta   90.00
_cell.angle_gamma   90.00
#
_symmetry.space_group_name_H-M   'P 1'
#
loop_
_entity.id
_entity.type
_entity.pdbx_description
1 polymer ?
#
loop_
_entity_poly.entity_id
_entity_poly.type
_entity_poly.pdbx_seq_one_letter_code
_entity_poly.pdbx_strand_id
1 'polypeptide(L)'
;MSGTSDLEFFNTQLRSFVPPGGFDAHAHLYRREDAVDALPRHVEDESGQVGWTAYSRALERWMGDRRPIDGLFFTVPKPALDRPAANRFVAQEVRPLAGSRMLLMIHPDDDPADIEAAAMSSPCVGLKVYHVYASRADTFNAAPGEFLPEWAWELAHEHGWLIMLHLVRVRALADPVNHDYVREHCRRYPNARLLLAHAGRGFCGQHTVEGIEALRGLDNVYFDTAGICESEPLKAILRTFGTRRLLFGTDFSVSEERGRCVSVADGFLWLSEHNVDWELSEFGRPTLIGIESLLALKQACRSARLIDADVERIVCCNARQLLGLRQAATNQTQVTYRRAKRLIPGGTQLLSKRPEMYAPDRWPAYFAEAQGCEVIDLDGHRYCDMTTSGIGSCLLGYADPDVNAAVIRRVELGSMCTLNSPDEKELAEVLIELHPWAEQVRFCRTGGESMAVAVRIARAHTGRDRIAFCGYHGWSDWYLAANLSDS
;
A
#
# COMPACT_ATOMS: atom_id res chain seq x y z
N MET A 1 32.29 -6.39 -13.75
CA MET A 1 31.79 -7.78 -13.63
C MET A 1 31.31 -8.25 -15.00
N SER A 2 32.11 -9.06 -15.68
CA SER A 2 31.71 -9.72 -16.94
C SER A 2 30.85 -10.95 -16.63
N GLY A 3 29.66 -11.07 -17.24
CA GLY A 3 29.13 -12.38 -17.62
C GLY A 3 27.94 -12.99 -16.86
N THR A 4 27.40 -12.37 -15.82
CA THR A 4 26.15 -12.86 -15.21
C THR A 4 24.96 -12.43 -16.06
N SER A 5 24.17 -13.39 -16.56
CA SER A 5 22.94 -13.06 -17.30
C SER A 5 21.94 -12.33 -16.39
N ASP A 6 21.05 -11.49 -16.94
CA ASP A 6 20.05 -10.79 -16.13
C ASP A 6 19.16 -11.78 -15.35
N LEU A 7 18.88 -12.97 -15.93
CA LEU A 7 18.18 -14.06 -15.26
C LEU A 7 18.96 -14.65 -14.08
N GLU A 8 20.26 -14.84 -14.22
CA GLU A 8 21.10 -15.32 -13.13
C GLU A 8 21.15 -14.29 -12.00
N PHE A 9 21.32 -13.01 -12.33
CA PHE A 9 21.30 -11.93 -11.35
C PHE A 9 19.94 -11.86 -10.63
N PHE A 10 18.82 -11.93 -11.36
CA PHE A 10 17.48 -12.02 -10.79
C PHE A 10 17.34 -13.25 -9.88
N ASN A 11 17.82 -14.42 -10.31
CA ASN A 11 17.72 -15.65 -9.52
C ASN A 11 18.48 -15.54 -8.19
N THR A 12 19.65 -14.92 -8.19
CA THR A 12 20.44 -14.69 -6.98
C THR A 12 19.81 -13.62 -6.09
N GLN A 13 19.34 -12.51 -6.66
CA GLN A 13 18.95 -11.34 -5.89
C GLN A 13 17.45 -11.26 -5.59
N LEU A 14 16.57 -11.81 -6.42
CA LEU A 14 15.15 -11.47 -6.40
C LEU A 14 14.21 -12.69 -6.39
N ARG A 15 14.61 -13.86 -6.91
CA ARG A 15 13.70 -15.01 -7.05
C ARG A 15 13.05 -15.52 -5.75
N SER A 16 13.74 -15.41 -4.61
CA SER A 16 13.19 -15.77 -3.30
C SER A 16 12.28 -14.68 -2.71
N PHE A 17 12.39 -13.46 -3.21
CA PHE A 17 11.59 -12.31 -2.80
C PHE A 17 10.31 -12.18 -3.64
N VAL A 18 10.41 -12.36 -4.96
CA VAL A 18 9.27 -12.21 -5.88
C VAL A 18 8.42 -13.49 -5.86
N PRO A 19 7.15 -13.43 -5.41
CA PRO A 19 6.25 -14.58 -5.43
C PRO A 19 5.85 -14.96 -6.86
N PRO A 20 5.44 -16.22 -7.12
CA PRO A 20 4.88 -16.62 -8.41
C PRO A 20 3.48 -16.02 -8.60
N GLY A 21 3.02 -15.96 -9.86
CA GLY A 21 1.65 -15.51 -10.16
C GLY A 21 1.43 -14.01 -9.98
N GLY A 22 2.48 -13.20 -10.15
CA GLY A 22 2.41 -11.75 -10.07
C GLY A 22 1.35 -11.14 -10.99
N PHE A 23 0.88 -9.95 -10.61
CA PHE A 23 0.03 -9.10 -11.44
C PHE A 23 0.78 -7.81 -11.72
N ASP A 24 0.98 -7.47 -12.99
CA ASP A 24 1.62 -6.21 -13.37
C ASP A 24 0.60 -5.08 -13.49
N ALA A 25 0.60 -4.13 -12.57
CA ALA A 25 -0.34 -3.02 -12.57
C ALA A 25 0.04 -1.89 -13.54
N HIS A 26 1.17 -1.99 -14.26
CA HIS A 26 1.65 -0.92 -15.13
C HIS A 26 2.51 -1.49 -16.27
N ALA A 27 1.87 -1.77 -17.41
CA ALA A 27 2.56 -2.24 -18.60
C ALA A 27 1.93 -1.68 -19.89
N HIS A 28 2.78 -1.42 -20.87
CA HIS A 28 2.40 -0.85 -22.15
C HIS A 28 2.36 -1.90 -23.26
N LEU A 29 1.25 -1.94 -24.00
CA LEU A 29 1.12 -2.68 -25.25
C LEU A 29 0.89 -1.69 -26.40
N TYR A 30 1.63 -1.84 -27.50
CA TYR A 30 1.61 -0.87 -28.58
C TYR A 30 2.00 -1.47 -29.93
N ARG A 31 1.60 -0.79 -31.00
CA ARG A 31 2.13 -1.01 -32.35
C ARG A 31 3.33 -0.09 -32.57
N ARG A 32 4.27 -0.44 -33.44
CA ARG A 32 5.45 0.41 -33.74
C ARG A 32 5.05 1.84 -34.10
N GLU A 33 4.01 2.02 -34.90
CA GLU A 33 3.53 3.34 -35.27
C GLU A 33 2.94 4.14 -34.10
N ASP A 34 2.61 3.50 -32.97
CA ASP A 34 2.11 4.13 -31.75
C ASP A 34 3.22 4.41 -30.72
N ALA A 35 4.39 3.81 -30.89
CA ALA A 35 5.51 3.94 -29.96
C ALA A 35 6.15 5.33 -29.97
N VAL A 36 6.85 5.65 -28.88
CA VAL A 36 7.80 6.76 -28.80
C VAL A 36 9.16 6.25 -29.29
N ASP A 37 9.89 7.06 -30.05
CA ASP A 37 11.17 6.66 -30.66
C ASP A 37 12.23 6.19 -29.64
N ALA A 38 12.11 6.63 -28.40
CA ALA A 38 13.00 6.27 -27.30
C ALA A 38 12.77 4.85 -26.74
N LEU A 39 11.63 4.21 -27.03
CA LEU A 39 11.32 2.90 -26.46
C LEU A 39 12.20 1.78 -27.05
N PRO A 40 12.49 0.72 -26.28
CA PRO A 40 13.29 -0.39 -26.76
C PRO A 40 12.66 -1.08 -27.96
N ARG A 41 13.37 -1.12 -29.10
CA ARG A 41 12.89 -1.84 -30.29
C ARG A 41 13.10 -3.35 -30.23
N HIS A 42 14.02 -3.81 -29.37
CA HIS A 42 14.36 -5.23 -29.26
C HIS A 42 13.27 -6.09 -28.60
N VAL A 43 12.23 -5.45 -28.05
CA VAL A 43 11.08 -6.14 -27.44
C VAL A 43 9.94 -6.35 -28.44
N GLU A 44 10.01 -5.72 -29.62
CA GLU A 44 9.01 -5.87 -30.67
C GLU A 44 9.05 -7.28 -31.26
N ASP A 45 7.88 -7.77 -31.66
CA ASP A 45 7.79 -8.98 -32.47
C ASP A 45 8.17 -8.72 -33.94
N GLU A 46 8.12 -9.76 -34.76
CA GLU A 46 8.49 -9.68 -36.19
C GLU A 46 7.62 -8.70 -36.98
N SER A 47 6.42 -8.39 -36.50
CA SER A 47 5.49 -7.42 -37.10
C SER A 47 5.69 -5.99 -36.60
N GLY A 48 6.63 -5.77 -35.67
CA GLY A 48 6.82 -4.48 -35.01
C GLY A 48 5.76 -4.19 -33.95
N GLN A 49 5.10 -5.22 -33.40
CA GLN A 49 4.08 -5.05 -32.37
C GLN A 49 4.62 -5.51 -31.02
N VAL A 50 4.09 -4.90 -29.97
CA VAL A 50 4.35 -5.24 -28.58
C VAL A 50 3.01 -5.60 -27.95
N GLY A 51 2.58 -6.84 -28.23
CA GLY A 51 1.40 -7.47 -27.63
C GLY A 51 1.75 -8.32 -26.40
N TRP A 52 0.77 -9.08 -25.91
CA TRP A 52 0.92 -9.94 -24.73
C TRP A 52 2.06 -10.95 -24.87
N THR A 53 2.22 -11.54 -26.05
CA THR A 53 3.28 -12.54 -26.32
C THR A 53 4.67 -11.91 -26.23
N ALA A 54 4.85 -10.72 -26.81
CA ALA A 54 6.10 -9.96 -26.78
C ALA A 54 6.45 -9.56 -25.34
N TYR A 55 5.48 -8.99 -24.62
CA TYR A 55 5.57 -8.69 -23.18
C TYR A 55 5.98 -9.92 -22.36
N SER A 56 5.25 -11.03 -22.50
CA SER A 56 5.47 -12.25 -21.71
C SER A 56 6.87 -12.82 -21.96
N ARG A 57 7.26 -12.92 -23.23
CA ARG A 57 8.59 -13.42 -23.63
C ARG A 57 9.69 -12.52 -23.10
N ALA A 58 9.48 -11.20 -23.12
CA ALA A 58 10.48 -10.25 -22.67
C ALA A 58 10.78 -10.38 -21.18
N LEU A 59 9.74 -10.35 -20.33
CA LEU A 59 9.88 -10.55 -18.90
C LEU A 59 10.39 -11.95 -18.54
N GLU A 60 9.99 -12.99 -19.28
CA GLU A 60 10.48 -14.37 -19.05
C GLU A 60 11.99 -14.48 -19.17
N ARG A 61 12.63 -13.70 -20.05
CA ARG A 61 14.09 -13.74 -20.26
C ARG A 61 14.89 -13.41 -19.00
N TRP A 62 14.36 -12.61 -18.08
CA TRP A 62 15.09 -12.16 -16.89
C TRP A 62 14.36 -12.44 -15.57
N MET A 63 13.03 -12.62 -15.57
CA MET A 63 12.25 -13.04 -14.39
C MET A 63 11.99 -14.55 -14.32
N GLY A 64 12.16 -15.28 -15.43
CA GLY A 64 11.89 -16.72 -15.51
C GLY A 64 10.46 -17.08 -15.07
N ASP A 65 10.35 -18.04 -14.16
CA ASP A 65 9.08 -18.53 -13.59
C ASP A 65 8.38 -17.53 -12.65
N ARG A 66 9.01 -16.39 -12.37
CA ARG A 66 8.46 -15.32 -11.52
C ARG A 66 7.82 -14.18 -12.28
N ARG A 67 7.80 -14.20 -13.61
CA ARG A 67 7.14 -13.16 -14.41
C ARG A 67 5.65 -13.04 -14.04
N PRO A 68 5.05 -11.84 -14.12
CA PRO A 68 3.62 -11.68 -14.01
C PRO A 68 2.86 -12.52 -15.05
N ILE A 69 1.71 -13.05 -14.64
CA ILE A 69 0.82 -13.86 -15.50
C ILE A 69 -0.45 -13.11 -15.90
N ASP A 70 -0.71 -11.99 -15.23
CA ASP A 70 -1.83 -11.09 -15.46
C ASP A 70 -1.32 -9.64 -15.41
N GLY A 71 -2.08 -8.70 -15.94
CA GLY A 71 -1.72 -7.29 -15.84
C GLY A 71 -2.82 -6.29 -16.17
N LEU A 72 -2.51 -5.03 -15.93
CA LEU A 72 -3.26 -3.85 -16.31
C LEU A 72 -2.51 -3.15 -17.45
N PHE A 73 -3.06 -3.27 -18.66
CA PHE A 73 -2.39 -2.83 -19.88
C PHE A 73 -3.00 -1.57 -20.46
N PHE A 74 -2.18 -0.72 -21.05
CA PHE A 74 -2.61 0.47 -21.78
C PHE A 74 -1.59 0.80 -22.86
N THR A 75 -1.93 1.72 -23.75
CA THR A 75 -1.00 2.11 -24.81
C THR A 75 0.02 3.14 -24.29
N VAL A 76 1.06 3.39 -25.09
CA VAL A 76 2.10 4.37 -24.79
C VAL A 76 1.56 5.78 -25.08
N PRO A 77 1.60 6.71 -24.13
CA PRO A 77 1.17 8.09 -24.39
C PRO A 77 2.17 8.79 -25.31
N LYS A 78 1.67 9.43 -26.37
CA LYS A 78 2.47 10.35 -27.21
C LYS A 78 1.59 11.46 -27.80
N PRO A 79 2.16 12.62 -28.17
CA PRO A 79 1.37 13.75 -28.66
C PRO A 79 0.46 13.44 -29.86
N ALA A 80 0.97 12.73 -30.87
CA ALA A 80 0.24 12.41 -32.10
C ALA A 80 -0.20 10.93 -32.14
N LEU A 81 -0.74 10.41 -31.04
CA LEU A 81 -1.26 9.05 -30.96
C LEU A 81 -2.63 8.95 -31.65
N ASP A 82 -2.80 7.97 -32.54
CA ASP A 82 -4.14 7.50 -32.94
C ASP A 82 -4.74 6.69 -31.77
N ARG A 83 -5.27 7.42 -30.77
CA ARG A 83 -5.80 6.83 -29.53
C ARG A 83 -6.88 5.78 -29.81
N PRO A 84 -7.86 6.01 -30.71
CA PRO A 84 -8.85 4.98 -31.01
C PRO A 84 -8.23 3.68 -31.55
N ALA A 85 -7.27 3.75 -32.47
CA ALA A 85 -6.62 2.54 -33.00
C ALA A 85 -5.74 1.85 -31.95
N ALA A 86 -4.97 2.62 -31.19
CA ALA A 86 -4.12 2.10 -30.12
C ALA A 86 -4.95 1.43 -29.00
N ASN A 87 -6.05 2.05 -28.56
CA ASN A 87 -6.96 1.46 -27.58
C ASN A 87 -7.59 0.16 -28.10
N ARG A 88 -7.98 0.09 -29.39
CA ARG A 88 -8.49 -1.15 -30.00
C ARG A 88 -7.44 -2.26 -30.02
N PHE A 89 -6.18 -1.94 -30.32
CA PHE A 89 -5.08 -2.90 -30.29
C PHE A 89 -4.92 -3.50 -28.88
N VAL A 90 -4.83 -2.67 -27.84
CA VAL A 90 -4.72 -3.15 -26.45
C VAL A 90 -5.95 -3.98 -26.07
N ALA A 91 -7.16 -3.56 -26.46
CA ALA A 91 -8.38 -4.31 -26.19
C ALA A 91 -8.37 -5.71 -26.85
N GLN A 92 -7.82 -5.84 -28.05
CA GLN A 92 -7.69 -7.12 -28.75
C GLN A 92 -6.72 -8.06 -28.04
N GLU A 93 -5.57 -7.55 -27.59
CA GLU A 93 -4.55 -8.31 -26.86
C GLU A 93 -5.04 -8.76 -25.47
N VAL A 94 -5.82 -7.93 -24.78
CA VAL A 94 -6.27 -8.20 -23.40
C VAL A 94 -7.54 -9.04 -23.35
N ARG A 95 -8.42 -8.98 -24.35
CA ARG A 95 -9.69 -9.73 -24.39
C ARG A 95 -9.57 -11.24 -24.10
N PRO A 96 -8.57 -11.99 -24.62
CA PRO A 96 -8.43 -13.41 -24.29
C PRO A 96 -7.88 -13.68 -22.89
N LEU A 97 -7.39 -12.66 -22.18
CA LEU A 97 -6.71 -12.79 -20.88
C LEU A 97 -7.71 -12.55 -19.73
N ALA A 98 -8.35 -13.62 -19.24
CA ALA A 98 -9.40 -13.52 -18.22
C ALA A 98 -8.97 -12.78 -16.94
N GLY A 99 -7.71 -12.93 -16.54
CA GLY A 99 -7.13 -12.30 -15.36
C GLY A 99 -6.52 -10.91 -15.60
N SER A 100 -6.57 -10.36 -16.83
CA SER A 100 -6.00 -9.05 -17.16
C SER A 100 -7.08 -8.04 -17.51
N ARG A 101 -6.76 -6.76 -17.41
CA ARG A 101 -7.65 -5.63 -17.76
C ARG A 101 -6.87 -4.56 -18.49
N MET A 102 -7.60 -3.60 -19.05
CA MET A 102 -6.98 -2.45 -19.70
C MET A 102 -7.47 -1.11 -19.15
N LEU A 103 -6.67 -0.06 -19.40
CA LEU A 103 -7.12 1.33 -19.30
C LEU A 103 -7.23 1.93 -20.72
N LEU A 104 -8.27 2.74 -20.93
CA LEU A 104 -8.41 3.51 -22.17
C LEU A 104 -7.58 4.79 -22.07
N MET A 105 -6.70 5.01 -23.05
CA MET A 105 -6.03 6.29 -23.22
C MET A 105 -7.04 7.33 -23.72
N ILE A 106 -7.18 8.43 -22.98
CA ILE A 106 -8.12 9.51 -23.31
C ILE A 106 -7.41 10.84 -23.50
N HIS A 107 -8.10 11.78 -24.14
CA HIS A 107 -7.74 13.18 -24.28
C HIS A 107 -8.80 14.08 -23.64
N PRO A 108 -8.45 15.26 -23.10
CA PRO A 108 -9.41 16.17 -22.46
C PRO A 108 -10.64 16.51 -23.32
N ASP A 109 -10.42 16.66 -24.62
CA ASP A 109 -11.44 17.02 -25.62
C ASP A 109 -12.21 15.82 -26.22
N ASP A 110 -11.98 14.59 -25.75
CA ASP A 110 -12.77 13.43 -26.23
C ASP A 110 -14.23 13.54 -25.76
N ASP A 111 -15.18 13.01 -26.54
CA ASP A 111 -16.59 12.94 -26.15
C ASP A 111 -16.79 11.86 -25.06
N PRO A 112 -17.29 12.22 -23.86
CA PRO A 112 -17.49 11.28 -22.76
C PRO A 112 -18.36 10.07 -23.15
N ALA A 113 -19.37 10.26 -24.00
CA ALA A 113 -20.27 9.18 -24.41
C ALA A 113 -19.56 8.16 -25.31
N ASP A 114 -18.67 8.61 -26.19
CA ASP A 114 -17.86 7.73 -27.04
C ASP A 114 -16.85 6.93 -26.20
N ILE A 115 -16.23 7.58 -25.21
CA ILE A 115 -15.30 6.93 -24.27
C ILE A 115 -16.02 5.87 -23.44
N GLU A 116 -17.19 6.19 -22.90
CA GLU A 116 -18.00 5.25 -22.14
C GLU A 116 -18.41 4.05 -23.00
N ALA A 117 -18.91 4.27 -24.22
CA ALA A 117 -19.26 3.20 -25.14
C ALA A 117 -18.06 2.31 -25.50
N ALA A 118 -16.89 2.90 -25.74
CA ALA A 118 -15.65 2.16 -25.98
C ALA A 118 -15.25 1.31 -24.77
N ALA A 119 -15.37 1.86 -23.56
CA ALA A 119 -15.07 1.15 -22.31
C ALA A 119 -15.97 -0.07 -22.13
N MET A 120 -17.29 0.10 -22.31
CA MET A 120 -18.27 -0.98 -22.12
C MET A 120 -18.11 -2.13 -23.14
N SER A 121 -17.51 -1.87 -24.30
CA SER A 121 -17.27 -2.86 -25.34
C SER A 121 -15.95 -3.64 -25.21
N SER A 122 -15.12 -3.31 -24.21
CA SER A 122 -13.75 -3.80 -24.02
C SER A 122 -13.52 -4.31 -22.59
N PRO A 123 -12.42 -5.02 -22.29
CA PRO A 123 -12.07 -5.41 -20.91
C PRO A 123 -11.54 -4.22 -20.08
N CYS A 124 -12.10 -3.04 -20.29
CA CYS A 124 -11.71 -1.79 -19.65
C CYS A 124 -12.16 -1.74 -18.19
N VAL A 125 -11.30 -1.19 -17.32
CA VAL A 125 -11.61 -0.91 -15.91
C VAL A 125 -11.29 0.52 -15.53
N GLY A 126 -11.01 1.37 -16.52
CA GLY A 126 -10.79 2.78 -16.29
C GLY A 126 -9.95 3.49 -17.34
N LEU A 127 -9.41 4.63 -16.94
CA LEU A 127 -8.91 5.66 -17.84
C LEU A 127 -7.42 5.91 -17.58
N LYS A 128 -6.69 6.08 -18.67
CA LYS A 128 -5.31 6.51 -18.67
C LYS A 128 -5.25 7.94 -19.19
N VAL A 129 -4.75 8.85 -18.34
CA VAL A 129 -4.52 10.25 -18.68
C VAL A 129 -3.02 10.55 -18.73
N TYR A 130 -2.64 11.56 -19.50
CA TYR A 130 -1.24 11.94 -19.64
C TYR A 130 -1.04 13.40 -20.01
N HIS A 131 -0.01 14.01 -19.44
CA HIS A 131 0.26 15.45 -19.56
C HIS A 131 0.52 15.93 -20.99
N VAL A 132 0.96 15.06 -21.91
CA VAL A 132 1.21 15.41 -23.32
C VAL A 132 -0.05 15.87 -24.06
N TYR A 133 -1.23 15.65 -23.48
CA TYR A 133 -2.52 16.10 -24.00
C TYR A 133 -3.02 17.41 -23.35
N ALA A 134 -2.22 18.04 -22.48
CA ALA A 134 -2.51 19.40 -22.02
C ALA A 134 -2.35 20.38 -23.19
N SER A 135 -3.17 21.44 -23.21
CA SER A 135 -3.20 22.45 -24.29
C SER A 135 -2.00 23.42 -24.30
N ARG A 136 -0.92 23.10 -23.57
CA ARG A 136 0.28 23.94 -23.39
C ARG A 136 1.54 23.27 -23.92
N ALA A 137 2.53 24.09 -24.28
CA ALA A 137 3.81 23.57 -24.78
C ALA A 137 4.64 22.89 -23.68
N ASP A 138 4.76 23.53 -22.51
CA ASP A 138 5.47 22.97 -21.34
C ASP A 138 4.55 22.03 -20.55
N THR A 139 4.35 20.84 -21.08
CA THR A 139 3.44 19.85 -20.50
C THR A 139 3.97 19.26 -19.19
N PHE A 140 5.28 19.29 -18.94
CA PHE A 140 5.86 18.82 -17.68
C PHE A 140 5.55 19.73 -16.49
N ASN A 141 5.02 20.93 -16.71
CA ASN A 141 4.53 21.82 -15.66
C ASN A 141 3.00 22.01 -15.69
N ALA A 142 2.28 21.15 -16.41
CA ALA A 142 0.81 21.15 -16.41
C ALA A 142 0.26 20.78 -15.03
N ALA A 143 -0.76 21.50 -14.56
CA ALA A 143 -1.58 21.05 -13.45
C ALA A 143 -2.45 19.84 -13.87
N PRO A 144 -2.82 18.94 -12.96
CA PRO A 144 -3.57 17.74 -13.31
C PRO A 144 -4.86 18.01 -14.09
N GLY A 145 -5.62 19.04 -13.71
CA GLY A 145 -6.86 19.43 -14.40
C GLY A 145 -6.69 19.92 -15.84
N GLU A 146 -5.47 20.19 -16.30
CA GLU A 146 -5.21 20.56 -17.70
C GLU A 146 -5.22 19.34 -18.64
N PHE A 147 -5.09 18.12 -18.11
CA PHE A 147 -5.06 16.88 -18.89
C PHE A 147 -5.91 15.73 -18.32
N LEU A 148 -6.51 15.91 -17.15
CA LEU A 148 -7.52 15.04 -16.56
C LEU A 148 -8.83 15.85 -16.47
N PRO A 149 -9.74 15.72 -17.44
CA PRO A 149 -10.97 16.51 -17.48
C PRO A 149 -11.98 16.05 -16.41
N GLU A 150 -12.88 16.94 -16.00
CA GLU A 150 -13.89 16.65 -14.96
C GLU A 150 -14.80 15.47 -15.33
N TRP A 151 -15.19 15.36 -16.61
CA TRP A 151 -16.05 14.27 -17.08
C TRP A 151 -15.40 12.88 -16.86
N ALA A 152 -14.08 12.79 -16.84
CA ALA A 152 -13.37 11.53 -16.58
C ALA A 152 -13.50 11.11 -15.11
N TRP A 153 -13.52 12.08 -14.19
CA TRP A 153 -13.83 11.83 -12.78
C TRP A 153 -15.28 11.42 -12.58
N GLU A 154 -16.22 12.05 -13.29
CA GLU A 154 -17.64 11.71 -13.24
C GLU A 154 -17.89 10.27 -13.71
N LEU A 155 -17.36 9.89 -14.88
CA LEU A 155 -17.44 8.51 -15.38
C LEU A 155 -16.77 7.52 -14.43
N ALA A 156 -15.59 7.86 -13.89
CA ALA A 156 -14.90 6.98 -12.97
C ALA A 156 -15.66 6.80 -11.64
N HIS A 157 -16.33 7.85 -11.20
CA HIS A 157 -17.18 7.80 -10.02
C HIS A 157 -18.44 6.96 -10.26
N GLU A 158 -19.09 7.13 -11.41
CA GLU A 158 -20.31 6.39 -11.75
C GLU A 158 -20.04 4.88 -11.82
N HIS A 159 -18.97 4.48 -12.50
CA HIS A 159 -18.65 3.07 -12.76
C HIS A 159 -17.70 2.44 -11.74
N GLY A 160 -17.19 3.21 -10.79
CA GLY A 160 -16.14 2.77 -9.86
C GLY A 160 -14.82 2.42 -10.56
N TRP A 161 -14.52 3.11 -11.66
CA TRP A 161 -13.33 2.89 -12.47
C TRP A 161 -12.06 3.47 -11.84
N LEU A 162 -10.93 2.97 -12.37
CA LEU A 162 -9.60 3.49 -12.09
C LEU A 162 -9.27 4.69 -12.97
N ILE A 163 -8.57 5.69 -12.43
CA ILE A 163 -7.86 6.72 -13.19
C ILE A 163 -6.38 6.55 -12.89
N MET A 164 -5.57 6.28 -13.90
CA MET A 164 -4.11 6.26 -13.74
C MET A 164 -3.51 7.61 -14.10
N LEU A 165 -2.99 8.31 -13.09
CA LEU A 165 -2.50 9.68 -13.19
C LEU A 165 -0.97 9.75 -13.07
N HIS A 166 -0.34 10.41 -14.04
CA HIS A 166 1.05 10.86 -13.95
C HIS A 166 1.10 12.28 -13.36
N LEU A 167 1.62 12.42 -12.14
CA LEU A 167 1.79 13.71 -11.48
C LEU A 167 3.04 14.43 -11.99
N VAL A 168 2.89 15.30 -12.98
CA VAL A 168 3.97 16.17 -13.46
C VAL A 168 4.14 17.38 -12.53
N ARG A 169 4.79 18.46 -12.99
CA ARG A 169 5.37 19.57 -12.22
C ARG A 169 6.70 19.20 -11.56
N VAL A 170 7.52 20.21 -11.28
CA VAL A 170 8.92 20.05 -10.86
C VAL A 170 9.07 19.14 -9.64
N ARG A 171 8.19 19.33 -8.64
CA ARG A 171 8.25 18.60 -7.36
C ARG A 171 7.27 17.42 -7.28
N ALA A 172 6.67 17.02 -8.41
CA ALA A 172 5.79 15.86 -8.48
C ALA A 172 4.78 15.83 -7.33
N LEU A 173 4.73 14.75 -6.54
CA LEU A 173 3.82 14.64 -5.41
C LEU A 173 3.94 15.85 -4.47
N ALA A 174 5.15 16.25 -4.03
CA ALA A 174 5.37 17.37 -3.12
C ALA A 174 4.89 18.76 -3.59
N ASP A 175 4.48 18.93 -4.85
CA ASP A 175 3.92 20.19 -5.33
C ASP A 175 2.51 20.43 -4.72
N PRO A 176 2.27 21.54 -4.01
CA PRO A 176 0.97 21.81 -3.39
C PRO A 176 -0.21 21.75 -4.36
N VAL A 177 -0.02 22.16 -5.63
CA VAL A 177 -1.08 22.11 -6.65
C VAL A 177 -1.51 20.66 -6.91
N ASN A 178 -0.58 19.73 -6.90
CA ASN A 178 -0.88 18.31 -7.08
C ASN A 178 -1.60 17.74 -5.84
N HIS A 179 -1.13 18.06 -4.64
CA HIS A 179 -1.77 17.61 -3.40
C HIS A 179 -3.22 18.08 -3.29
N ASP A 180 -3.45 19.38 -3.51
CA ASP A 180 -4.76 20.00 -3.35
C ASP A 180 -5.73 19.43 -4.38
N TYR A 181 -5.30 19.29 -5.64
CA TYR A 181 -6.09 18.67 -6.69
C TYR A 181 -6.50 17.23 -6.34
N VAL A 182 -5.54 16.39 -5.93
CA VAL A 182 -5.82 14.98 -5.59
C VAL A 182 -6.80 14.91 -4.42
N ARG A 183 -6.58 15.69 -3.35
CA ARG A 183 -7.46 15.69 -2.18
C ARG A 183 -8.87 16.14 -2.50
N GLU A 184 -9.01 17.22 -3.26
CA GLU A 184 -10.30 17.76 -3.66
C GLU A 184 -11.09 16.72 -4.46
N HIS A 185 -10.51 16.18 -5.53
CA HIS A 185 -11.21 15.28 -6.44
C HIS A 185 -11.48 13.91 -5.81
N CYS A 186 -10.53 13.34 -5.07
CA CYS A 186 -10.76 12.06 -4.39
C CYS A 186 -11.87 12.15 -3.34
N ARG A 187 -12.04 13.31 -2.68
CA ARG A 187 -13.15 13.55 -1.74
C ARG A 187 -14.48 13.79 -2.44
N ARG A 188 -14.47 14.50 -3.57
CA ARG A 188 -15.65 14.79 -4.38
C ARG A 188 -16.18 13.53 -5.08
N TYR A 189 -15.28 12.64 -5.49
CA TYR A 189 -15.56 11.43 -6.26
C TYR A 189 -15.12 10.17 -5.50
N PRO A 190 -15.74 9.83 -4.36
CA PRO A 190 -15.26 8.76 -3.47
C PRO A 190 -15.31 7.35 -4.07
N ASN A 191 -16.16 7.11 -5.07
CA ASN A 191 -16.22 5.83 -5.79
C ASN A 191 -15.16 5.70 -6.90
N ALA A 192 -14.61 6.81 -7.41
CA ALA A 192 -13.51 6.76 -8.38
C ALA A 192 -12.22 6.33 -7.66
N ARG A 193 -11.43 5.47 -8.30
CA ARG A 193 -10.14 4.99 -7.76
C ARG A 193 -9.02 5.70 -8.49
N LEU A 194 -8.10 6.33 -7.77
CA LEU A 194 -6.96 7.01 -8.36
C LEU A 194 -5.69 6.17 -8.17
N LEU A 195 -5.02 5.79 -9.25
CA LEU A 195 -3.69 5.18 -9.23
C LEU A 195 -2.65 6.22 -9.64
N LEU A 196 -1.83 6.63 -8.67
CA LEU A 196 -0.70 7.53 -8.89
C LEU A 196 0.49 6.73 -9.41
N ALA A 197 0.81 6.94 -10.69
CA ALA A 197 1.86 6.22 -11.38
C ALA A 197 3.25 6.50 -10.81
N HIS A 198 4.14 5.51 -10.85
CA HIS A 198 5.54 5.60 -10.42
C HIS A 198 5.67 6.16 -9.00
N ALA A 199 4.96 5.59 -8.02
CA ALA A 199 4.95 6.09 -6.64
C ALA A 199 4.64 7.60 -6.51
N GLY A 200 3.76 8.13 -7.36
CA GLY A 200 3.48 9.57 -7.46
C GLY A 200 4.58 10.35 -8.16
N ARG A 201 5.17 9.77 -9.22
CA ARG A 201 6.39 10.24 -9.89
C ARG A 201 7.56 10.43 -8.91
N GLY A 202 7.74 9.45 -8.03
CA GLY A 202 8.78 9.37 -7.01
C GLY A 202 10.19 9.09 -7.54
N PHE A 203 10.50 9.55 -8.76
CA PHE A 203 11.83 9.47 -9.36
C PHE A 203 12.86 10.30 -8.59
N CYS A 204 12.42 11.38 -7.95
CA CYS A 204 13.12 11.99 -6.82
C CYS A 204 12.44 11.52 -5.53
N GLY A 205 13.12 10.67 -4.75
CA GLY A 205 12.51 10.04 -3.58
C GLY A 205 12.04 11.05 -2.52
N GLN A 206 12.75 12.17 -2.37
CA GLN A 206 12.43 13.22 -1.41
C GLN A 206 11.06 13.86 -1.68
N HIS A 207 10.68 14.02 -2.95
CA HIS A 207 9.38 14.59 -3.32
C HIS A 207 8.21 13.72 -2.86
N THR A 208 8.33 12.39 -2.95
CA THR A 208 7.30 11.50 -2.40
C THR A 208 7.32 11.54 -0.86
N VAL A 209 8.49 11.54 -0.23
CA VAL A 209 8.63 11.55 1.24
C VAL A 209 7.98 12.79 1.87
N GLU A 210 8.15 13.96 1.26
CA GLU A 210 7.58 15.22 1.75
C GLU A 210 6.07 15.32 1.47
N GLY A 211 5.62 14.80 0.32
CA GLY A 211 4.26 14.99 -0.14
C GLY A 211 3.25 13.95 0.34
N ILE A 212 3.68 12.72 0.63
CA ILE A 212 2.77 11.58 0.84
C ILE A 212 1.77 11.79 1.99
N GLU A 213 2.18 12.49 3.05
CA GLU A 213 1.34 12.75 4.23
C GLU A 213 0.14 13.64 3.89
N ALA A 214 0.25 14.50 2.87
CA ALA A 214 -0.87 15.31 2.41
C ALA A 214 -2.01 14.45 1.85
N LEU A 215 -1.73 13.23 1.39
CA LEU A 215 -2.76 12.32 0.88
C LEU A 215 -3.38 11.41 1.95
N ARG A 216 -2.89 11.47 3.20
CA ARG A 216 -3.41 10.64 4.30
C ARG A 216 -4.92 10.85 4.48
N GLY A 217 -5.63 9.74 4.73
CA GLY A 217 -7.08 9.69 4.91
C GLY A 217 -7.89 9.60 3.61
N LEU A 218 -7.25 9.57 2.44
CA LEU A 218 -7.91 9.23 1.18
C LEU A 218 -7.93 7.72 0.99
N ASP A 219 -9.13 7.13 1.01
CA ASP A 219 -9.29 5.67 0.92
C ASP A 219 -9.18 5.13 -0.51
N ASN A 220 -9.38 5.99 -1.51
CA ASN A 220 -9.47 5.68 -2.94
C ASN A 220 -8.20 6.05 -3.73
N VAL A 221 -7.06 6.26 -3.05
CA VAL A 221 -5.76 6.53 -3.69
C VAL A 221 -4.84 5.31 -3.56
N TYR A 222 -4.19 4.96 -4.67
CA TYR A 222 -3.28 3.83 -4.84
C TYR A 222 -2.00 4.29 -5.54
N PHE A 223 -0.95 3.49 -5.44
CA PHE A 223 0.37 3.76 -6.01
C PHE A 223 0.90 2.49 -6.69
N ASP A 224 1.66 2.64 -7.76
CA ASP A 224 2.43 1.53 -8.34
C ASP A 224 3.94 1.69 -8.09
N THR A 225 4.70 0.61 -8.28
CA THR A 225 6.18 0.57 -8.15
C THR A 225 6.90 0.82 -9.47
N ALA A 226 6.18 1.14 -10.55
CA ALA A 226 6.68 1.09 -11.92
C ALA A 226 7.87 2.04 -12.09
N GLY A 227 9.01 1.54 -12.60
CA GLY A 227 10.20 2.35 -12.87
C GLY A 227 10.91 2.99 -11.66
N ILE A 228 10.52 2.67 -10.42
CA ILE A 228 11.09 3.29 -9.21
C ILE A 228 12.34 2.57 -8.74
N CYS A 229 13.52 3.16 -8.98
CA CYS A 229 14.83 2.56 -8.66
C CYS A 229 15.39 2.93 -7.27
N GLU A 230 14.67 3.72 -6.47
CA GLU A 230 15.05 4.11 -5.11
C GLU A 230 13.97 3.69 -4.11
N SER A 231 14.39 3.23 -2.93
CA SER A 231 13.49 2.59 -1.97
C SER A 231 12.68 3.59 -1.13
N GLU A 232 13.17 4.82 -1.01
CA GLU A 232 12.67 5.94 -0.22
C GLU A 232 11.19 6.28 -0.51
N PRO A 233 10.76 6.47 -1.78
CA PRO A 233 9.35 6.73 -2.08
C PRO A 233 8.44 5.56 -1.69
N LEU A 234 8.90 4.31 -1.89
CA LEU A 234 8.14 3.12 -1.53
C LEU A 234 8.02 2.94 -0.01
N LYS A 235 9.10 3.21 0.74
CA LYS A 235 9.08 3.23 2.21
C LYS A 235 8.08 4.27 2.73
N ALA A 236 8.06 5.46 2.12
CA ALA A 236 7.13 6.53 2.49
C ALA A 236 5.67 6.10 2.30
N ILE A 237 5.35 5.50 1.13
CA ILE A 237 4.01 4.96 0.86
C ILE A 237 3.64 3.86 1.86
N LEU A 238 4.52 2.88 2.09
CA LEU A 238 4.26 1.79 3.03
C LEU A 238 4.03 2.29 4.47
N ARG A 239 4.75 3.31 4.91
CA ARG A 239 4.58 3.92 6.23
C ARG A 239 3.24 4.67 6.34
N THR A 240 2.83 5.38 5.29
CA THR A 240 1.64 6.24 5.34
C THR A 240 0.35 5.48 5.03
N PHE A 241 0.38 4.53 4.09
CA PHE A 241 -0.80 3.81 3.58
C PHE A 241 -0.78 2.30 3.81
N GLY A 242 0.29 1.75 4.40
CA GLY A 242 0.43 0.32 4.58
C GLY A 242 0.62 -0.45 3.27
N THR A 243 0.45 -1.77 3.33
CA THR A 243 0.72 -2.65 2.20
C THR A 243 -0.42 -2.71 1.19
N ARG A 244 -1.63 -2.26 1.54
CA ARG A 244 -2.86 -2.41 0.73
C ARG A 244 -3.03 -1.39 -0.40
N ARG A 245 -2.19 -0.35 -0.44
CA ARG A 245 -2.28 0.74 -1.44
C ARG A 245 -1.11 0.76 -2.42
N LEU A 246 -0.15 -0.15 -2.28
CA LEU A 246 0.98 -0.28 -3.19
C LEU A 246 0.78 -1.48 -4.12
N LEU A 247 0.90 -1.25 -5.43
CA LEU A 247 0.75 -2.23 -6.49
C LEU A 247 2.10 -2.47 -7.14
N PHE A 248 2.44 -3.72 -7.43
CA PHE A 248 3.58 -4.00 -8.29
C PHE A 248 3.29 -3.56 -9.74
N GLY A 249 4.23 -2.85 -10.35
CA GLY A 249 4.21 -2.51 -11.78
C GLY A 249 5.61 -2.59 -12.36
N THR A 250 5.76 -3.07 -13.60
CA THR A 250 7.08 -3.16 -14.24
C THR A 250 7.48 -1.87 -14.94
N ASP A 251 6.52 -1.11 -15.45
CA ASP A 251 6.74 -0.06 -16.47
C ASP A 251 7.18 -0.62 -17.83
N PHE A 252 6.76 -1.83 -18.19
CA PHE A 252 7.14 -2.41 -19.48
C PHE A 252 6.67 -1.51 -20.64
N SER A 253 7.48 -1.19 -21.65
CA SER A 253 8.80 -1.76 -21.97
C SER A 253 10.01 -0.99 -21.44
N VAL A 254 9.82 0.12 -20.71
CA VAL A 254 10.90 0.87 -20.06
C VAL A 254 11.71 -0.03 -19.12
N SER A 255 11.05 -1.00 -18.49
CA SER A 255 11.69 -2.04 -17.68
C SER A 255 12.82 -2.81 -18.37
N GLU A 256 12.81 -2.86 -19.71
CA GLU A 256 13.78 -3.57 -20.55
C GLU A 256 14.98 -2.70 -20.95
N GLU A 257 14.99 -1.41 -20.61
CA GLU A 257 16.17 -0.55 -20.76
C GLU A 257 17.19 -0.81 -19.65
N ARG A 258 18.47 -0.54 -19.94
CA ARG A 258 19.56 -0.62 -18.96
C ARG A 258 19.83 0.73 -18.34
N GLY A 259 19.65 0.81 -17.03
CA GLY A 259 19.83 2.06 -16.30
C GLY A 259 19.08 2.10 -14.99
N ARG A 260 19.07 3.29 -14.39
CA ARG A 260 18.27 3.59 -13.21
C ARG A 260 18.02 5.08 -13.07
N CYS A 261 16.89 5.43 -12.47
CA CYS A 261 16.68 6.78 -11.98
C CYS A 261 17.41 6.98 -10.64
N VAL A 262 17.99 8.16 -10.43
CA VAL A 262 18.61 8.56 -9.18
C VAL A 262 18.17 9.96 -8.78
N SER A 263 17.96 10.17 -7.49
CA SER A 263 17.74 11.51 -6.94
C SER A 263 19.02 12.35 -7.05
N VAL A 264 18.91 13.58 -7.54
CA VAL A 264 20.01 14.54 -7.63
C VAL A 264 19.52 15.89 -7.12
N ALA A 265 20.04 16.33 -5.97
CA ALA A 265 19.58 17.53 -5.27
C ALA A 265 18.04 17.53 -5.10
N ASP A 266 17.33 18.53 -5.62
CA ASP A 266 15.86 18.64 -5.57
C ASP A 266 15.17 18.11 -6.85
N GLY A 267 15.78 17.13 -7.50
CA GLY A 267 15.27 16.53 -8.74
C GLY A 267 15.80 15.12 -8.95
N PHE A 268 15.80 14.67 -10.19
CA PHE A 268 16.28 13.34 -10.56
C PHE A 268 16.94 13.33 -11.92
N LEU A 269 17.77 12.31 -12.16
CA LEU A 269 18.42 12.04 -13.43
C LEU A 269 18.27 10.55 -13.77
N TRP A 270 17.91 10.26 -15.02
CA TRP A 270 17.98 8.90 -15.56
C TRP A 270 19.41 8.63 -16.02
N LEU A 271 20.07 7.67 -15.39
CA LEU A 271 21.34 7.13 -15.84
C LEU A 271 21.04 5.93 -16.73
N SER A 272 21.42 6.01 -18.01
CA SER A 272 21.25 4.92 -18.97
C SER A 272 22.59 4.42 -19.50
N GLU A 273 22.57 3.31 -20.23
CA GLU A 273 23.76 2.81 -20.93
C GLU A 273 24.30 3.78 -22.00
N HIS A 274 23.51 4.79 -22.41
CA HIS A 274 23.88 5.72 -23.48
C HIS A 274 24.33 7.10 -23.02
N ASN A 275 24.02 7.50 -21.77
CA ASN A 275 24.31 8.85 -21.28
C ASN A 275 25.33 8.91 -20.14
N VAL A 276 25.89 7.77 -19.74
CA VAL A 276 26.97 7.65 -18.76
C VAL A 276 28.13 6.88 -19.37
N ASP A 277 29.36 7.36 -19.14
CA ASP A 277 30.57 6.58 -19.42
C ASP A 277 30.80 5.56 -18.29
N TRP A 278 30.28 4.35 -18.49
CA TRP A 278 30.37 3.27 -17.52
C TRP A 278 31.77 2.69 -17.36
N GLU A 279 32.70 3.00 -18.28
CA GLU A 279 34.10 2.58 -18.15
C GLU A 279 34.84 3.32 -17.03
N LEU A 280 34.30 4.46 -16.57
CA LEU A 280 34.81 5.18 -15.40
C LEU A 280 34.55 4.45 -14.07
N SER A 281 33.66 3.45 -14.04
CA SER A 281 33.37 2.68 -12.84
C SER A 281 34.03 1.31 -12.89
N GLU A 282 34.77 0.94 -11.85
CA GLU A 282 35.23 -0.45 -11.67
C GLU A 282 34.17 -1.32 -10.97
N PHE A 283 33.18 -0.69 -10.34
CA PHE A 283 32.27 -1.33 -9.39
C PHE A 283 30.92 -1.71 -9.98
N GLY A 284 30.41 -0.91 -10.93
CA GLY A 284 29.03 -1.01 -11.40
C GLY A 284 28.92 -1.03 -12.92
N ARG A 285 27.90 -1.77 -13.39
CA ARG A 285 27.39 -1.71 -14.76
C ARG A 285 25.87 -1.66 -14.68
N PRO A 286 25.18 -1.01 -15.64
CA PRO A 286 23.73 -0.89 -15.59
C PRO A 286 23.08 -2.25 -15.84
N THR A 287 22.08 -2.59 -15.03
CA THR A 287 21.17 -3.71 -15.28
C THR A 287 19.82 -3.16 -15.77
N LEU A 288 18.86 -4.06 -16.00
CA LEU A 288 17.52 -3.69 -16.44
C LEU A 288 16.83 -2.81 -15.40
N ILE A 289 16.14 -1.76 -15.84
CA ILE A 289 15.34 -0.88 -14.96
C ILE A 289 14.33 -1.71 -14.15
N GLY A 290 13.75 -2.76 -14.75
CA GLY A 290 12.85 -3.69 -14.04
C GLY A 290 13.51 -4.41 -12.86
N ILE A 291 14.78 -4.77 -12.98
CA ILE A 291 15.57 -5.38 -11.91
C ILE A 291 15.89 -4.33 -10.82
N GLU A 292 16.32 -3.13 -11.20
CA GLU A 292 16.58 -2.03 -10.27
C GLU A 292 15.31 -1.66 -9.47
N SER A 293 14.15 -1.64 -10.13
CA SER A 293 12.87 -1.39 -9.49
C SER A 293 12.51 -2.46 -8.45
N LEU A 294 12.70 -3.73 -8.79
CA LEU A 294 12.47 -4.84 -7.85
C LEU A 294 13.46 -4.84 -6.67
N LEU A 295 14.72 -4.43 -6.89
CA LEU A 295 15.69 -4.26 -5.82
C LEU A 295 15.25 -3.15 -4.85
N ALA A 296 14.77 -2.03 -5.37
CA ALA A 296 14.24 -0.93 -4.57
C ALA A 296 13.02 -1.35 -3.75
N LEU A 297 12.07 -2.09 -4.37
CA LEU A 297 10.92 -2.66 -3.67
C LEU A 297 11.36 -3.64 -2.58
N LYS A 298 12.30 -4.55 -2.89
CA LYS A 298 12.86 -5.50 -1.91
C LYS A 298 13.48 -4.80 -0.71
N GLN A 299 14.22 -3.72 -0.94
CA GLN A 299 14.82 -2.92 0.13
C GLN A 299 13.75 -2.24 0.97
N ALA A 300 12.73 -1.64 0.34
CA ALA A 300 11.61 -1.01 1.06
C ALA A 300 10.85 -2.02 1.94
N CYS A 301 10.52 -3.20 1.40
CA CYS A 301 9.85 -4.27 2.14
C CYS A 301 10.68 -4.74 3.34
N ARG A 302 12.01 -4.92 3.17
CA ARG A 302 12.92 -5.30 4.26
C ARG A 302 13.00 -4.24 5.34
N SER A 303 13.12 -2.96 4.97
CA SER A 303 13.14 -1.85 5.93
C SER A 303 11.82 -1.75 6.71
N ALA A 304 10.69 -2.03 6.07
CA ALA A 304 9.39 -2.09 6.70
C ALA A 304 9.11 -3.42 7.45
N ARG A 305 10.08 -4.35 7.49
CA ARG A 305 9.97 -5.67 8.15
C ARG A 305 8.76 -6.50 7.67
N LEU A 306 8.43 -6.35 6.38
CA LEU A 306 7.33 -7.09 5.75
C LEU A 306 7.67 -8.58 5.65
N ILE A 307 6.65 -9.42 5.82
CA ILE A 307 6.74 -10.87 5.63
C ILE A 307 6.30 -11.29 4.22
N ASP A 308 6.53 -12.55 3.84
CA ASP A 308 6.20 -13.06 2.51
C ASP A 308 4.74 -12.80 2.10
N ALA A 309 3.80 -12.91 3.05
CA ALA A 309 2.38 -12.63 2.81
C ALA A 309 2.08 -11.16 2.46
N ASP A 310 2.88 -10.22 2.97
CA ASP A 310 2.76 -8.80 2.62
C ASP A 310 3.34 -8.52 1.24
N VAL A 311 4.43 -9.19 0.87
CA VAL A 311 5.02 -9.10 -0.48
C VAL A 311 4.07 -9.70 -1.52
N GLU A 312 3.49 -10.87 -1.23
CA GLU A 312 2.43 -11.47 -2.05
C GLU A 312 1.22 -10.53 -2.20
N ARG A 313 0.87 -9.80 -1.14
CA ARG A 313 -0.19 -8.80 -1.22
C ARG A 313 0.13 -7.70 -2.24
N ILE A 314 1.34 -7.12 -2.19
CA ILE A 314 1.78 -6.05 -3.09
C ILE A 314 1.91 -6.54 -4.54
N VAL A 315 2.54 -7.71 -4.73
CA VAL A 315 2.88 -8.24 -6.06
C VAL A 315 1.72 -8.96 -6.75
N CYS A 316 0.81 -9.56 -5.98
CA CYS A 316 -0.24 -10.43 -6.53
C CYS A 316 -1.65 -9.97 -6.19
N CYS A 317 -1.95 -9.65 -4.92
CA CYS A 317 -3.33 -9.52 -4.47
C CYS A 317 -3.95 -8.15 -4.70
N ASN A 318 -3.22 -7.05 -4.43
CA ASN A 318 -3.81 -5.72 -4.36
C ASN A 318 -4.43 -5.30 -5.69
N ALA A 319 -3.73 -5.50 -6.81
CA ALA A 319 -4.25 -5.13 -8.13
C ALA A 319 -5.49 -5.95 -8.48
N ARG A 320 -5.47 -7.27 -8.21
CA ARG A 320 -6.64 -8.13 -8.44
C ARG A 320 -7.84 -7.75 -7.58
N GLN A 321 -7.61 -7.35 -6.32
CA GLN A 321 -8.66 -6.86 -5.44
C GLN A 321 -9.21 -5.51 -5.93
N LEU A 322 -8.31 -4.58 -6.28
CA LEU A 322 -8.66 -3.27 -6.81
C LEU A 322 -9.46 -3.35 -8.09
N LEU A 323 -9.21 -4.34 -8.93
CA LEU A 323 -9.86 -4.50 -10.23
C LEU A 323 -11.05 -5.48 -10.21
N GLY A 324 -11.44 -5.99 -9.04
CA GLY A 324 -12.55 -6.94 -8.91
C GLY A 324 -12.30 -8.30 -9.59
N LEU A 325 -11.04 -8.67 -9.81
CA LEU A 325 -10.62 -9.90 -10.50
C LEU A 325 -10.57 -11.10 -9.58
N ARG A 326 -10.51 -10.87 -8.26
CA ARG A 326 -10.62 -11.91 -7.26
C ARG A 326 -12.11 -12.21 -7.04
N GLN A 327 -12.51 -13.44 -7.34
CA GLN A 327 -13.90 -13.91 -7.18
C GLN A 327 -14.29 -13.96 -5.69
N ALA A 328 -15.37 -13.23 -5.35
CA ALA A 328 -16.25 -13.28 -4.16
C ALA A 328 -15.63 -13.41 -2.75
N ALA A 329 -16.26 -12.70 -1.80
CA ALA A 329 -15.95 -12.69 -0.36
C ALA A 329 -15.42 -14.03 0.15
N THR A 330 -14.13 -14.07 0.47
CA THR A 330 -13.66 -15.10 1.39
C THR A 330 -14.47 -14.94 2.67
N ASN A 331 -14.83 -16.05 3.30
CA ASN A 331 -15.38 -16.02 4.66
C ASN A 331 -14.26 -16.34 5.66
N GLN A 332 -13.06 -15.82 5.39
CA GLN A 332 -11.83 -16.17 6.09
C GLN A 332 -11.93 -15.76 7.55
N THR A 333 -12.59 -14.64 7.84
CA THR A 333 -12.82 -14.16 9.21
C THR A 333 -13.65 -15.18 10.00
N GLN A 334 -14.82 -15.61 9.49
CA GLN A 334 -15.66 -16.58 10.22
C GLN A 334 -15.08 -18.00 10.19
N VAL A 335 -14.38 -18.40 9.13
CA VAL A 335 -13.68 -19.71 9.07
C VAL A 335 -12.59 -19.76 10.14
N THR A 336 -11.79 -18.70 10.27
CA THR A 336 -10.77 -18.57 11.31
C THR A 336 -11.39 -18.64 12.69
N TYR A 337 -12.50 -17.93 12.92
CA TYR A 337 -13.21 -17.98 14.21
C TYR A 337 -13.76 -19.36 14.56
N ARG A 338 -14.43 -20.03 13.61
CA ARG A 338 -14.93 -21.40 13.82
C ARG A 338 -13.81 -22.39 14.13
N ARG A 339 -12.63 -22.23 13.52
CA ARG A 339 -11.45 -23.03 13.85
C ARG A 339 -10.92 -22.68 15.25
N ALA A 340 -10.83 -21.40 15.59
CA ALA A 340 -10.36 -20.94 16.90
C ALA A 340 -11.23 -21.46 18.05
N LYS A 341 -12.56 -21.57 17.88
CA LYS A 341 -13.44 -22.18 18.89
C LYS A 341 -13.10 -23.62 19.26
N ARG A 342 -12.36 -24.35 18.41
CA ARG A 342 -11.87 -25.71 18.70
C ARG A 342 -10.55 -25.71 19.46
N LEU A 343 -9.85 -24.58 19.52
CA LEU A 343 -8.50 -24.44 20.06
C LEU A 343 -8.45 -23.54 21.31
N ILE A 344 -9.32 -22.54 21.38
CA ILE A 344 -9.38 -21.52 22.42
C ILE A 344 -10.77 -21.60 23.05
N PRO A 345 -10.89 -21.73 24.39
CA PRO A 345 -12.17 -21.67 25.08
C PRO A 345 -12.95 -20.41 24.70
N GLY A 346 -14.15 -20.58 24.12
CA GLY A 346 -14.95 -19.45 23.65
C GLY A 346 -14.38 -18.73 22.41
N GLY A 347 -13.39 -19.30 21.73
CA GLY A 347 -12.80 -18.78 20.48
C GLY A 347 -12.01 -17.48 20.61
N THR A 348 -11.88 -16.92 21.81
CA THR A 348 -11.22 -15.63 22.08
C THR A 348 -10.53 -15.66 23.44
N GLN A 349 -9.54 -14.78 23.65
CA GLN A 349 -8.83 -14.67 24.93
C GLN A 349 -9.64 -13.91 25.99
N LEU A 350 -10.61 -13.10 25.57
CA LEU A 350 -11.44 -12.30 26.46
C LEU A 350 -12.90 -12.71 26.33
N LEU A 351 -13.38 -13.50 27.29
CA LEU A 351 -14.71 -14.10 27.26
C LEU A 351 -15.85 -13.07 27.19
N SER A 352 -15.66 -11.86 27.71
CA SER A 352 -16.64 -10.76 27.66
C SER A 352 -16.72 -10.07 26.28
N LYS A 353 -15.82 -10.40 25.34
CA LYS A 353 -15.84 -9.89 23.95
C LYS A 353 -16.10 -11.01 22.95
N ARG A 354 -16.78 -12.07 23.37
CA ARG A 354 -17.09 -13.18 22.47
C ARG A 354 -17.99 -12.70 21.33
N PRO A 355 -17.69 -13.03 20.06
CA PRO A 355 -18.51 -12.69 18.90
C PRO A 355 -20.01 -12.99 19.08
N GLU A 356 -20.36 -14.05 19.82
CA GLU A 356 -21.75 -14.43 20.12
C GLU A 356 -22.51 -13.42 20.99
N MET A 357 -21.82 -12.57 21.74
CA MET A 357 -22.45 -11.52 22.55
C MET A 357 -22.85 -10.29 21.72
N TYR A 358 -22.35 -10.18 20.49
CA TYR A 358 -22.62 -9.05 19.60
C TYR A 358 -23.50 -9.47 18.43
N ALA A 359 -22.88 -9.87 17.32
CA ALA A 359 -23.57 -10.33 16.12
C ALA A 359 -23.09 -11.76 15.78
N PRO A 360 -23.72 -12.81 16.34
CA PRO A 360 -23.35 -14.20 16.04
C PRO A 360 -23.23 -14.47 14.54
N ASP A 361 -22.19 -15.21 14.15
CA ASP A 361 -21.84 -15.58 12.76
C ASP A 361 -21.58 -14.42 11.78
N ARG A 362 -21.66 -13.17 12.24
CA ARG A 362 -21.44 -11.95 11.44
C ARG A 362 -20.36 -11.04 12.00
N TRP A 363 -20.09 -11.12 13.30
CA TRP A 363 -19.13 -10.27 13.97
C TRP A 363 -17.70 -10.54 13.47
N PRO A 364 -16.90 -9.49 13.16
CA PRO A 364 -15.54 -9.64 12.67
C PRO A 364 -14.60 -10.02 13.83
N ALA A 365 -14.59 -11.31 14.18
CA ALA A 365 -13.84 -11.84 15.32
C ALA A 365 -12.31 -11.70 15.19
N TYR A 366 -11.81 -11.52 13.97
CA TYR A 366 -10.39 -11.33 13.64
C TYR A 366 -10.23 -10.12 12.73
N PHE A 367 -9.17 -9.35 12.98
CA PHE A 367 -8.81 -8.20 12.16
C PHE A 367 -7.46 -8.43 11.49
N ALA A 368 -7.28 -7.85 10.30
CA ALA A 368 -6.02 -7.76 9.60
C ALA A 368 -5.27 -6.46 9.95
N GLU A 369 -5.99 -5.35 10.07
CA GLU A 369 -5.44 -4.02 10.39
C GLU A 369 -6.40 -3.25 11.28
N ALA A 370 -5.87 -2.35 12.11
CA ALA A 370 -6.65 -1.39 12.87
C ALA A 370 -5.86 -0.08 13.02
N GLN A 371 -6.50 1.05 12.70
CA GLN A 371 -5.88 2.38 12.79
C GLN A 371 -6.94 3.44 13.15
N GLY A 372 -6.63 4.35 14.07
CA GLY A 372 -7.59 5.31 14.60
C GLY A 372 -8.77 4.57 15.25
N CYS A 373 -9.97 4.73 14.73
CA CYS A 373 -11.14 3.95 15.14
C CYS A 373 -11.55 2.89 14.11
N GLU A 374 -10.83 2.75 13.00
CA GLU A 374 -11.17 1.82 11.93
C GLU A 374 -10.50 0.46 12.15
N VAL A 375 -11.23 -0.60 11.79
CA VAL A 375 -10.79 -1.99 11.83
C VAL A 375 -11.10 -2.63 10.48
N ILE A 376 -10.14 -3.35 9.93
CA ILE A 376 -10.27 -4.11 8.68
C ILE A 376 -10.21 -5.59 9.03
N ASP A 377 -11.23 -6.37 8.65
CA ASP A 377 -11.22 -7.82 8.87
C ASP A 377 -10.30 -8.57 7.89
N LEU A 378 -10.23 -9.90 8.01
CA LEU A 378 -9.39 -10.74 7.13
C LEU A 378 -9.94 -10.78 5.69
N ASP A 379 -11.21 -10.46 5.50
CA ASP A 379 -11.89 -10.43 4.20
C ASP A 379 -11.86 -9.04 3.56
N GLY A 380 -11.25 -8.05 4.25
CA GLY A 380 -11.07 -6.69 3.78
C GLY A 380 -12.25 -5.76 4.07
N HIS A 381 -13.27 -6.20 4.82
CA HIS A 381 -14.36 -5.33 5.22
C HIS A 381 -13.88 -4.32 6.26
N ARG A 382 -14.31 -3.07 6.09
CA ARG A 382 -14.00 -1.95 6.97
C ARG A 382 -15.12 -1.75 7.98
N TYR A 383 -14.75 -1.54 9.24
CA TYR A 383 -15.65 -1.26 10.34
C TYR A 383 -15.12 -0.07 11.14
N CYS A 384 -16.02 0.78 11.64
CA CYS A 384 -15.68 1.73 12.70
C CYS A 384 -15.97 1.05 14.05
N ASP A 385 -14.97 0.96 14.92
CA ASP A 385 -15.11 0.36 16.25
C ASP A 385 -15.80 1.34 17.20
N MET A 386 -17.13 1.25 17.24
CA MET A 386 -17.98 1.96 18.21
C MET A 386 -18.24 1.13 19.47
N THR A 387 -17.42 0.11 19.73
CA THR A 387 -17.70 -0.89 20.77
C THR A 387 -16.90 -0.58 22.02
N THR A 388 -15.60 -0.90 22.02
CA THR A 388 -14.79 -0.93 23.23
C THR A 388 -13.39 -0.35 23.04
N SER A 389 -12.96 0.03 21.83
CA SER A 389 -11.65 0.70 21.59
C SER A 389 -10.48 0.05 22.36
N GLY A 390 -10.22 -1.23 22.09
CA GLY A 390 -9.20 -1.99 22.82
C GLY A 390 -9.51 -2.15 24.31
N ILE A 391 -10.78 -2.32 24.70
CA ILE A 391 -11.24 -2.41 26.11
C ILE A 391 -10.90 -1.13 26.89
N GLY A 392 -11.08 0.03 26.25
CA GLY A 392 -10.82 1.35 26.79
C GLY A 392 -9.33 1.71 26.90
N SER A 393 -8.43 0.83 26.46
CA SER A 393 -6.97 1.08 26.56
C SER A 393 -6.43 1.89 25.38
N CYS A 394 -7.11 1.91 24.24
CA CYS A 394 -6.67 2.63 23.05
C CYS A 394 -7.35 4.01 22.96
N LEU A 395 -7.14 4.87 23.96
CA LEU A 395 -7.78 6.19 24.05
C LEU A 395 -7.47 7.12 22.86
N LEU A 396 -6.25 7.04 22.32
CA LEU A 396 -5.81 7.81 21.15
C LEU A 396 -6.19 7.14 19.82
N GLY A 397 -6.88 5.98 19.88
CA GLY A 397 -7.13 5.12 18.73
C GLY A 397 -6.06 4.05 18.53
N TYR A 398 -6.33 3.14 17.61
CA TYR A 398 -5.45 2.07 17.19
C TYR A 398 -4.26 2.61 16.39
N ALA A 399 -3.09 2.03 16.60
CA ALA A 399 -1.86 2.36 15.85
C ALA A 399 -1.57 3.87 15.74
N ASP A 400 -1.78 4.61 16.82
CA ASP A 400 -1.45 6.03 16.91
C ASP A 400 0.04 6.25 16.52
N PRO A 401 0.34 7.20 15.62
CA PRO A 401 1.68 7.37 15.06
C PRO A 401 2.72 7.74 16.13
N ASP A 402 2.35 8.57 17.11
CA ASP A 402 3.28 9.05 18.14
C ASP A 402 3.58 7.91 19.15
N VAL A 403 2.53 7.19 19.57
CA VAL A 403 2.67 6.01 20.43
C VAL A 403 3.50 4.92 19.75
N ASN A 404 3.21 4.60 18.49
CA ASN A 404 3.97 3.60 17.73
C ASN A 404 5.43 4.02 17.57
N ALA A 405 5.70 5.28 17.22
CA ALA A 405 7.06 5.78 17.08
C ALA A 405 7.85 5.64 18.39
N ALA A 406 7.26 6.01 19.54
CA ALA A 406 7.87 5.85 20.85
C ALA A 406 8.16 4.38 21.18
N VAL A 407 7.21 3.48 20.93
CA VAL A 407 7.36 2.03 21.15
C VAL A 407 8.42 1.42 20.25
N ILE A 408 8.42 1.73 18.95
CA ILE A 408 9.41 1.22 17.98
C ILE A 408 10.81 1.66 18.41
N ARG A 409 10.99 2.96 18.70
CA ARG A 409 12.26 3.48 19.21
C ARG A 409 12.69 2.75 20.47
N ARG A 410 11.76 2.48 21.40
CA ARG A 410 12.08 1.76 22.64
C ARG A 410 12.54 0.33 22.37
N VAL A 411 11.86 -0.38 21.48
CA VAL A 411 12.21 -1.75 21.06
C VAL A 411 13.61 -1.80 20.45
N GLU A 412 13.96 -0.83 19.60
CA GLU A 412 15.28 -0.76 18.96
C GLU A 412 16.42 -0.50 19.97
N LEU A 413 16.10 0.19 21.06
CA LEU A 413 17.03 0.39 22.18
C LEU A 413 17.00 -0.74 23.21
N GLY A 414 16.17 -1.77 23.01
CA GLY A 414 15.94 -2.88 23.92
C GLY A 414 14.58 -2.79 24.64
N SER A 415 13.71 -3.77 24.38
CA SER A 415 12.35 -3.81 24.92
C SER A 415 12.25 -4.28 26.38
N MET A 416 13.30 -4.91 26.93
CA MET A 416 13.34 -5.38 28.32
C MET A 416 14.80 -5.49 28.78
N CYS A 417 15.07 -5.04 30.01
CA CYS A 417 16.36 -5.12 30.67
C CYS A 417 16.16 -5.42 32.16
N THR A 418 17.16 -5.98 32.84
CA THR A 418 17.18 -6.10 34.32
C THR A 418 17.29 -4.74 35.00
N LEU A 419 17.84 -3.73 34.30
CA LEU A 419 17.93 -2.36 34.78
C LEU A 419 16.69 -1.57 34.36
N ASN A 420 16.33 -0.56 35.17
CA ASN A 420 15.11 0.22 34.96
C ASN A 420 15.25 1.20 33.79
N SER A 421 14.16 1.43 33.06
CA SER A 421 14.14 2.49 32.04
C SER A 421 14.04 3.88 32.70
N PRO A 422 14.79 4.90 32.24
CA PRO A 422 14.57 6.27 32.71
C PRO A 422 13.13 6.75 32.45
N ASP A 423 12.48 6.22 31.41
CA ASP A 423 11.07 6.49 31.08
C ASP A 423 10.11 6.18 32.26
N GLU A 424 10.46 5.24 33.15
CA GLU A 424 9.66 4.91 34.34
C GLU A 424 9.64 6.05 35.36
N LYS A 425 10.78 6.72 35.55
CA LYS A 425 10.89 7.86 36.46
C LYS A 425 10.13 9.06 35.92
N GLU A 426 10.25 9.33 34.62
CA GLU A 426 9.54 10.44 33.96
C GLU A 426 8.03 10.24 34.04
N LEU A 427 7.54 9.02 33.77
CA LEU A 427 6.12 8.70 33.91
C LEU A 427 5.62 8.85 35.35
N ALA A 428 6.44 8.48 36.35
CA ALA A 428 6.07 8.63 37.76
C ALA A 428 5.88 10.11 38.14
N GLU A 429 6.76 11.00 37.67
CA GLU A 429 6.63 12.44 37.90
C GLU A 429 5.35 13.01 37.31
N VAL A 430 5.05 12.67 36.05
CA VAL A 430 3.82 13.11 35.38
C VAL A 430 2.58 12.62 36.12
N LEU A 431 2.55 11.38 36.58
CA LEU A 431 1.39 10.84 37.31
C LEU A 431 1.19 11.50 38.68
N ILE A 432 2.26 11.81 39.41
CA ILE A 432 2.20 12.54 40.68
C ILE A 432 1.73 13.98 40.45
N GLU A 433 2.20 14.62 39.38
CA GLU A 433 1.74 15.96 38.98
C GLU A 433 0.24 15.96 38.64
N LEU A 434 -0.24 14.96 37.88
CA LEU A 434 -1.65 14.80 37.52
C LEU A 434 -2.54 14.42 38.71
N HIS A 435 -1.97 13.73 39.70
CA HIS A 435 -2.67 13.28 40.90
C HIS A 435 -1.92 13.73 42.16
N PRO A 436 -1.97 15.03 42.54
CA PRO A 436 -1.18 15.56 43.65
C PRO A 436 -1.49 14.95 45.02
N TRP A 437 -2.61 14.24 45.14
CA TRP A 437 -3.00 13.48 46.33
C TRP A 437 -2.25 12.15 46.45
N ALA A 438 -1.59 11.70 45.38
CA ALA A 438 -0.73 10.53 45.37
C ALA A 438 0.73 10.97 45.58
N GLU A 439 1.39 10.44 46.61
CA GLU A 439 2.80 10.76 46.90
C GLU A 439 3.80 9.84 46.15
N GLN A 440 3.34 8.67 45.72
CA GLN A 440 4.17 7.63 45.08
C GLN A 440 3.38 6.87 44.01
N VAL A 441 4.11 6.29 43.06
CA VAL A 441 3.55 5.54 41.93
C VAL A 441 4.14 4.13 41.88
N ARG A 442 3.30 3.16 41.51
CA ARG A 442 3.75 1.80 41.19
C ARG A 442 3.06 1.30 39.93
N PHE A 443 3.84 0.89 38.95
CA PHE A 443 3.35 0.38 37.67
C PHE A 443 2.98 -1.10 37.75
N CYS A 444 2.01 -1.52 36.95
CA CYS A 444 1.65 -2.92 36.71
C CYS A 444 1.42 -3.12 35.21
N ARG A 445 1.40 -4.37 34.73
CA ARG A 445 1.16 -4.66 33.32
C ARG A 445 -0.32 -4.59 32.96
N THR A 446 -1.20 -4.87 33.91
CA THR A 446 -2.65 -4.88 33.70
C THR A 446 -3.40 -4.23 34.87
N GLY A 447 -4.63 -3.76 34.61
CA GLY A 447 -5.48 -3.19 35.66
C GLY A 447 -5.85 -4.18 36.77
N GLY A 448 -5.97 -5.47 36.46
CA GLY A 448 -6.22 -6.51 37.47
C GLY A 448 -5.07 -6.67 38.47
N GLU A 449 -3.81 -6.58 38.00
CA GLU A 449 -2.63 -6.57 38.86
C GLU A 449 -2.56 -5.30 39.70
N SER A 450 -2.87 -4.13 39.11
CA SER A 450 -2.95 -2.87 39.86
C SER A 450 -3.93 -2.97 41.03
N MET A 451 -5.12 -3.55 40.80
CA MET A 451 -6.11 -3.78 41.84
C MET A 451 -5.62 -4.76 42.93
N ALA A 452 -4.94 -5.83 42.54
CA ALA A 452 -4.36 -6.78 43.49
C ALA A 452 -3.27 -6.12 44.37
N VAL A 453 -2.42 -5.28 43.78
CA VAL A 453 -1.41 -4.49 44.50
C VAL A 453 -2.07 -3.49 45.45
N ALA A 454 -3.08 -2.75 44.97
CA ALA A 454 -3.79 -1.76 45.78
C ALA A 454 -4.44 -2.39 47.02
N VAL A 455 -5.15 -3.51 46.86
CA VAL A 455 -5.76 -4.24 47.98
C VAL A 455 -4.69 -4.74 48.96
N ARG A 456 -3.56 -5.25 48.47
CA ARG A 456 -2.45 -5.70 49.34
C ARG A 456 -1.87 -4.57 50.17
N ILE A 457 -1.63 -3.40 49.55
CA ILE A 457 -1.14 -2.21 50.26
C ILE A 457 -2.16 -1.72 51.30
N ALA A 458 -3.43 -1.61 50.91
CA ALA A 458 -4.50 -1.16 51.81
C ALA A 458 -4.66 -2.07 53.03
N ARG A 459 -4.59 -3.40 52.83
CA ARG A 459 -4.64 -4.37 53.93
C ARG A 459 -3.42 -4.27 54.83
N ALA A 460 -2.22 -4.18 54.26
CA ALA A 460 -0.99 -4.05 55.03
C ALA A 460 -0.99 -2.78 55.90
N HIS A 461 -1.54 -1.68 55.40
CA HIS A 461 -1.63 -0.42 56.13
C HIS A 461 -2.75 -0.41 57.19
N THR A 462 -3.94 -0.91 56.85
CA THR A 462 -5.15 -0.75 57.70
C THR A 462 -5.44 -1.94 58.63
N GLY A 463 -4.89 -3.12 58.33
CA GLY A 463 -5.22 -4.37 59.02
C GLY A 463 -6.65 -4.88 58.79
N ARG A 464 -7.40 -4.34 57.80
CA ARG A 464 -8.80 -4.69 57.55
C ARG A 464 -8.93 -5.76 56.48
N ASP A 465 -9.75 -6.78 56.71
CA ASP A 465 -9.93 -7.88 55.75
C ASP A 465 -10.94 -7.57 54.64
N ARG A 466 -11.95 -6.74 54.93
CA ARG A 466 -13.07 -6.47 54.03
C ARG A 466 -12.72 -5.37 53.03
N ILE A 467 -13.04 -5.60 51.76
CA ILE A 467 -12.87 -4.66 50.66
C ILE A 467 -14.24 -4.29 50.13
N ALA A 468 -14.55 -2.99 50.07
CA ALA A 468 -15.70 -2.48 49.34
C ALA A 468 -15.28 -2.15 47.91
N PHE A 469 -16.07 -2.58 46.92
CA PHE A 469 -15.79 -2.35 45.50
C PHE A 469 -17.10 -2.15 44.73
N CYS A 470 -17.00 -1.62 43.51
CA CYS A 470 -18.14 -1.48 42.60
C CYS A 470 -17.68 -1.64 41.15
N GLY A 471 -18.50 -2.25 40.29
CA GLY A 471 -18.12 -2.52 38.91
C GLY A 471 -17.05 -3.62 38.78
N TYR A 472 -16.38 -3.64 37.64
CA TYR A 472 -15.43 -4.69 37.27
C TYR A 472 -13.99 -4.36 37.67
N HIS A 473 -13.33 -5.29 38.38
CA HIS A 473 -11.94 -5.13 38.85
C HIS A 473 -11.01 -6.30 38.49
N GLY A 474 -11.29 -6.98 37.37
CA GLY A 474 -10.43 -8.05 36.87
C GLY A 474 -10.88 -9.45 37.29
N TRP A 475 -9.92 -10.33 37.52
CA TRP A 475 -10.14 -11.76 37.74
C TRP A 475 -9.36 -12.30 38.95
N SER A 476 -8.92 -11.42 39.85
CA SER A 476 -8.25 -11.83 41.09
C SER A 476 -9.22 -12.52 42.05
N ASP A 477 -8.73 -13.49 42.83
CA ASP A 477 -9.53 -14.33 43.72
C ASP A 477 -10.48 -13.55 44.63
N TRP A 478 -10.05 -12.43 45.23
CA TRP A 478 -10.91 -11.64 46.13
C TRP A 478 -12.11 -11.02 45.40
N TYR A 479 -11.93 -10.65 44.13
CA TYR A 479 -12.98 -10.07 43.30
C TYR A 479 -13.91 -11.17 42.78
N LEU A 480 -13.35 -12.28 42.29
CA LEU A 480 -14.13 -13.42 41.82
C LEU A 480 -14.98 -14.01 42.94
N ALA A 481 -14.39 -14.27 44.12
CA ALA A 481 -15.11 -14.80 45.28
C ALA A 481 -16.30 -13.92 45.71
N ALA A 482 -16.19 -12.61 45.53
CA ALA A 482 -17.28 -11.68 45.84
C ALA A 482 -18.35 -11.58 44.75
N ASN A 483 -18.11 -12.13 43.55
CA ASN A 483 -19.04 -12.15 42.42
C ASN A 483 -19.47 -13.56 42.01
N LEU A 484 -19.15 -14.58 42.81
CA LEU A 484 -19.80 -15.89 42.74
C LEU A 484 -21.24 -15.71 43.24
N SER A 485 -22.17 -15.35 42.35
CA SER A 485 -23.57 -15.63 42.61
C SER A 485 -23.77 -17.14 42.68
N ASP A 486 -24.64 -17.62 43.57
CA ASP A 486 -25.11 -19.02 43.55
C ASP A 486 -25.58 -19.33 42.12
N SER A 487 -24.73 -20.01 41.35
CA SER A 487 -24.93 -20.31 39.93
C SER A 487 -25.50 -21.70 39.77
#